data_AF-A0A165MCA8-F1
#
_entry.id   AF-A0A165MCA8-F1
#
_cell.length_a   1.000
_cell.length_b   1.000
_cell.length_c   1.000
_cell.angle_alpha   90.00
_cell.angle_beta   90.00
_cell.angle_gamma   90.00
#
_symmetry.space_group_name_H-M   'P 1'
#
loop_
_entity.id
_entity.type
_entity.pdbx_description
1 polymer ?
#
loop_
_entity_poly.entity_id
_entity_poly.type
_entity_poly.pdbx_seq_one_letter_code
_entity_poly.pdbx_strand_id
1 'polypeptide(L)'
;MRLQRRICRSRPLAPSPAARLAPRAPFLPCESSSLYCRPPRRALRPHLRDAIPGMQTDWDEDLGQPARRDPDALPPQTPFENVMSWFHTVLMALTGGNMLFALKAATLTVLLMIPSFLKHTAHFAYEERFVWGIFMGQLTLARFRGDMTFALVSRLMCTLFGGVTGMVMWYISVQKGVGNAYGYTAVLAFCTPFFYYGRLYWPGPLFSNVIYFVTTTIVLGFCWQNSHFPAVFTFYGWSLAWRRFVLVVAGVTAAFIFGLLPPSTTLRKYQRTMLSTSAAELGSIYYSIVSFANTRSRHEVDRGEIVQALIAIRLKLKRSVVLKTNIIYEFSLRGNWPAQRYQRILELQMQIAFLLSHLMSVVEHLGPAWSRAFLRRTRLLDADFQGDVLAVISMISTALRTGTPVPQVTPCPLADRLMVYTHGLNIVRQEEDDDYGLPRTMMIDTSENEQYLCICPAPVRFAN
;
A
#
# COMPACT_ATOMS: atom_id res chain seq x y z
N MET A 1 -79.94 25.48 19.18
CA MET A 1 -80.55 24.53 20.14
C MET A 1 -81.58 23.68 19.38
N ARG A 2 -81.40 22.35 19.33
CA ARG A 2 -82.34 21.25 18.98
C ARG A 2 -83.10 21.32 17.64
N LEU A 3 -82.95 20.42 16.65
CA LEU A 3 -83.04 18.95 16.53
C LEU A 3 -84.26 18.55 15.66
N GLN A 4 -83.95 17.95 14.50
CA GLN A 4 -84.61 16.88 13.72
C GLN A 4 -86.07 16.45 14.00
N ARG A 5 -86.80 16.13 12.90
CA ARG A 5 -87.65 14.93 12.59
C ARG A 5 -88.46 15.24 11.31
N ARG A 6 -88.91 14.35 10.42
CA ARG A 6 -88.75 12.92 10.06
C ARG A 6 -89.57 12.73 8.76
N ILE A 7 -89.02 12.01 7.78
CA ILE A 7 -89.61 10.86 7.05
C ILE A 7 -90.90 11.06 6.23
N CYS A 8 -90.85 10.73 4.92
CA CYS A 8 -91.84 9.86 4.28
C CYS A 8 -91.31 9.18 3.00
N ARG A 9 -91.76 7.92 2.80
CA ARG A 9 -91.33 6.90 1.83
C ARG A 9 -92.14 6.95 0.53
N SER A 10 -91.55 6.56 -0.61
CA SER A 10 -92.11 5.55 -1.53
C SER A 10 -91.16 5.22 -2.72
N ARG A 11 -90.98 3.92 -2.95
CA ARG A 11 -90.44 3.20 -4.14
C ARG A 11 -91.65 2.54 -4.85
N PRO A 12 -91.57 1.77 -5.97
CA PRO A 12 -90.49 1.54 -6.98
C PRO A 12 -91.00 1.52 -8.46
N LEU A 13 -90.08 1.39 -9.43
CA LEU A 13 -90.23 0.56 -10.65
C LEU A 13 -88.83 0.27 -11.25
N ALA A 14 -88.64 -0.96 -11.72
CA ALA A 14 -87.38 -1.65 -12.07
C ALA A 14 -87.24 -1.83 -13.61
N PRO A 15 -86.30 -2.61 -14.20
CA PRO A 15 -84.86 -2.83 -13.94
C PRO A 15 -83.91 -2.87 -15.20
N SER A 16 -82.59 -2.69 -14.93
CA SER A 16 -81.35 -3.30 -15.53
C SER A 16 -80.88 -3.05 -16.98
N PRO A 17 -79.58 -3.34 -17.34
CA PRO A 17 -78.41 -3.73 -16.49
C PRO A 17 -77.02 -3.09 -16.82
N ALA A 18 -76.09 -3.29 -15.86
CA ALA A 18 -74.60 -3.40 -15.94
C ALA A 18 -73.77 -2.13 -16.31
N ALA A 19 -72.64 -1.78 -15.70
CA ALA A 19 -71.66 -2.52 -14.88
C ALA A 19 -71.07 -1.62 -13.75
N ARG A 20 -70.64 -2.26 -12.65
CA ARG A 20 -70.33 -1.66 -11.34
C ARG A 20 -68.88 -1.21 -11.16
N LEU A 21 -68.72 -0.06 -10.50
CA LEU A 21 -67.54 0.44 -9.79
C LEU A 21 -67.53 -0.05 -8.32
N ALA A 22 -66.32 -0.34 -7.80
CA ALA A 22 -65.87 -0.34 -6.38
C ALA A 22 -66.49 -1.41 -5.43
N PRO A 23 -65.91 -1.75 -4.23
CA PRO A 23 -65.08 -0.94 -3.33
C PRO A 23 -63.98 -1.65 -2.47
N ARG A 24 -63.43 -0.87 -1.52
CA ARG A 24 -62.32 -1.05 -0.56
C ARG A 24 -62.39 -2.22 0.47
N ALA A 25 -61.18 -2.49 1.00
CA ALA A 25 -60.72 -3.03 2.31
C ALA A 25 -60.40 -4.54 2.34
N PRO A 26 -59.45 -5.05 3.18
CA PRO A 26 -58.93 -4.47 4.45
C PRO A 26 -57.40 -4.55 4.70
N PHE A 27 -56.97 -3.91 5.80
CA PHE A 27 -55.67 -4.06 6.47
C PHE A 27 -55.52 -5.44 7.13
N LEU A 28 -54.33 -6.06 7.06
CA LEU A 28 -53.65 -6.95 8.06
C LEU A 28 -52.25 -7.38 7.49
N PRO A 29 -51.33 -7.94 8.30
CA PRO A 29 -49.93 -7.51 8.45
C PRO A 29 -48.95 -8.22 7.50
N CYS A 30 -47.84 -7.57 7.12
CA CYS A 30 -46.68 -8.27 6.55
C CYS A 30 -45.75 -8.71 7.67
N GLU A 31 -45.96 -9.95 8.11
CA GLU A 31 -44.97 -10.73 8.85
C GLU A 31 -43.68 -10.91 8.03
N SER A 32 -42.60 -10.98 8.79
CA SER A 32 -41.26 -11.42 8.46
C SER A 32 -41.12 -12.39 7.28
N SER A 33 -40.30 -12.01 6.31
CA SER A 33 -39.57 -12.94 5.44
C SER A 33 -38.20 -12.34 5.16
N SER A 34 -37.36 -12.32 6.20
CA SER A 34 -35.93 -12.08 6.08
C SER A 34 -35.28 -13.25 5.33
N LEU A 35 -35.40 -13.29 4.00
CA LEU A 35 -34.45 -14.03 3.18
C LEU A 35 -33.21 -13.17 2.99
N TYR A 36 -32.38 -13.20 4.04
CA TYR A 36 -30.95 -12.93 3.92
C TYR A 36 -30.37 -13.89 2.88
N CYS A 37 -30.32 -13.46 1.61
CA CYS A 37 -29.31 -13.97 0.69
C CYS A 37 -27.96 -13.46 1.19
N ARG A 38 -27.37 -14.15 2.18
CA ARG A 38 -25.96 -14.01 2.50
C ARG A 38 -25.17 -14.30 1.22
N PRO A 39 -24.41 -13.34 0.67
CA PRO A 39 -23.47 -13.69 -0.38
C PRO A 39 -22.46 -14.69 0.20
N PRO A 40 -21.99 -15.67 -0.58
CA PRO A 40 -21.08 -16.68 -0.09
C PRO A 40 -19.80 -16.00 0.41
N ARG A 41 -19.45 -16.32 1.65
CA ARG A 41 -18.20 -15.95 2.30
C ARG A 41 -17.01 -16.32 1.39
N ARG A 42 -16.08 -15.38 1.26
CA ARG A 42 -14.69 -15.56 0.79
C ARG A 42 -14.55 -16.20 -0.60
N ALA A 43 -14.88 -15.44 -1.64
CA ALA A 43 -14.17 -15.56 -2.91
C ALA A 43 -12.90 -14.68 -2.83
N LEU A 44 -11.74 -15.31 -2.97
CA LEU A 44 -10.43 -14.68 -3.08
C LEU A 44 -10.48 -13.68 -4.26
N ARG A 45 -10.66 -12.37 -3.98
CA ARG A 45 -10.70 -11.32 -5.01
C ARG A 45 -9.32 -11.22 -5.67
N PRO A 46 -9.15 -11.56 -6.96
CA PRO A 46 -7.86 -11.40 -7.61
C PRO A 46 -7.72 -9.95 -8.05
N HIS A 47 -6.52 -9.39 -7.84
CA HIS A 47 -6.10 -8.05 -8.26
C HIS A 47 -6.35 -6.87 -7.31
N LEU A 48 -6.40 -7.11 -6.00
CA LEU A 48 -5.90 -6.11 -5.02
C LEU A 48 -4.40 -5.88 -5.26
N ARG A 49 -4.02 -5.17 -6.32
CA ARG A 49 -2.62 -4.80 -6.58
C ARG A 49 -2.18 -3.59 -5.75
N ASP A 50 -3.12 -2.83 -5.18
CA ASP A 50 -2.83 -1.55 -4.54
C ASP A 50 -3.54 -1.27 -3.19
N ALA A 51 -4.43 -2.16 -2.75
CA ALA A 51 -5.07 -2.03 -1.44
C ALA A 51 -4.03 -2.17 -0.32
N ILE A 52 -4.10 -1.27 0.65
CA ILE A 52 -3.15 -1.22 1.75
C ILE A 52 -3.47 -2.38 2.72
N PRO A 53 -2.53 -3.30 3.00
CA PRO A 53 -2.78 -4.36 3.97
C PRO A 53 -3.16 -3.75 5.32
N GLY A 54 -4.31 -4.17 5.87
CA GLY A 54 -4.86 -3.65 7.13
C GLY A 54 -5.94 -2.57 6.98
N MET A 55 -6.30 -2.17 5.76
CA MET A 55 -7.43 -1.30 5.48
C MET A 55 -8.59 -2.18 5.00
N GLN A 56 -9.53 -2.49 5.90
CA GLN A 56 -10.82 -3.06 5.51
C GLN A 56 -11.66 -1.89 4.97
N THR A 57 -12.13 -2.00 3.73
CA THR A 57 -13.06 -1.04 3.12
C THR A 57 -14.49 -1.51 3.42
N ASP A 58 -14.78 -1.82 4.67
CA ASP A 58 -16.11 -2.30 5.10
C ASP A 58 -17.08 -1.12 5.40
N TRP A 59 -16.65 0.13 5.14
CA TRP A 59 -17.35 1.39 5.43
C TRP A 59 -18.51 1.77 4.51
N ASP A 60 -18.86 0.92 3.54
CA ASP A 60 -19.81 1.28 2.48
C ASP A 60 -21.22 0.67 2.68
N GLU A 61 -21.55 0.19 3.88
CA GLU A 61 -22.81 -0.55 4.11
C GLU A 61 -24.08 0.32 4.25
N ASP A 62 -23.97 1.64 4.51
CA ASP A 62 -25.15 2.48 4.80
C ASP A 62 -25.79 3.16 3.56
N LEU A 63 -25.08 3.22 2.42
CA LEU A 63 -25.55 3.85 1.16
C LEU A 63 -25.56 2.90 -0.06
N GLY A 64 -25.26 1.61 0.14
CA GLY A 64 -25.05 0.64 -0.92
C GLY A 64 -23.62 0.70 -1.47
N GLN A 65 -22.97 -0.47 -1.52
CA GLN A 65 -21.53 -0.57 -1.84
C GLN A 65 -21.21 0.02 -3.23
N PRO A 66 -20.36 1.06 -3.35
CA PRO A 66 -19.63 1.34 -4.58
C PRO A 66 -18.55 0.26 -4.74
N ALA A 67 -18.99 -0.99 -4.96
CA ALA A 67 -18.10 -2.07 -5.30
C ALA A 67 -17.42 -1.73 -6.63
N ARG A 68 -16.11 -1.99 -6.72
CA ARG A 68 -15.39 -1.89 -7.98
C ARG A 68 -16.06 -2.81 -9.00
N ARG A 69 -16.90 -2.22 -9.84
CA ARG A 69 -17.65 -2.88 -10.89
C ARG A 69 -16.80 -2.89 -12.14
N ASP A 70 -16.73 -4.04 -12.80
CA ASP A 70 -16.17 -4.07 -14.14
C ASP A 70 -17.07 -3.24 -15.04
N PRO A 71 -16.55 -2.19 -15.69
CA PRO A 71 -17.38 -1.30 -16.52
C PRO A 71 -17.95 -2.04 -17.73
N ASP A 72 -17.27 -3.11 -18.16
CA ASP A 72 -17.57 -3.85 -19.38
C ASP A 72 -18.40 -5.12 -19.14
N ALA A 73 -18.59 -5.55 -17.89
CA ALA A 73 -19.28 -6.80 -17.57
C ALA A 73 -20.23 -6.65 -16.38
N LEU A 74 -21.47 -7.10 -16.56
CA LEU A 74 -22.47 -7.24 -15.51
C LEU A 74 -22.19 -8.50 -14.66
N PRO A 75 -22.70 -8.55 -13.40
CA PRO A 75 -22.55 -9.75 -12.58
C PRO A 75 -23.21 -10.96 -13.27
N PRO A 76 -22.59 -12.15 -13.19
CA PRO A 76 -23.09 -13.37 -13.83
C PRO A 76 -24.47 -13.75 -13.27
N GLN A 77 -25.40 -14.07 -14.16
CA GLN A 77 -26.78 -14.47 -13.82
C GLN A 77 -27.00 -15.97 -14.04
N THR A 78 -26.33 -16.56 -15.03
CA THR A 78 -26.48 -17.98 -15.35
C THR A 78 -25.40 -18.83 -14.68
N PRO A 79 -25.67 -20.13 -14.39
CA PRO A 79 -24.65 -21.03 -13.84
C PRO A 79 -23.45 -21.20 -14.78
N PHE A 80 -23.67 -21.10 -16.09
CA PHE A 80 -22.59 -21.09 -17.09
C PHE A 80 -21.72 -19.83 -16.99
N GLU A 81 -22.33 -18.65 -16.88
CA GLU A 81 -21.60 -17.39 -16.65
C GLU A 81 -20.81 -17.41 -15.33
N ASN A 82 -21.34 -18.05 -14.29
CA ASN A 82 -20.60 -18.22 -13.03
C ASN A 82 -19.33 -19.07 -13.21
N VAL A 83 -19.42 -20.19 -13.95
CA VAL A 83 -18.25 -21.03 -14.25
C VAL A 83 -17.25 -20.28 -15.13
N MET A 84 -17.72 -19.58 -16.15
CA MET A 84 -16.85 -18.81 -17.04
C MET A 84 -16.20 -17.62 -16.34
N SER A 85 -16.94 -16.94 -15.45
CA SER A 85 -16.42 -15.87 -14.59
C SER A 85 -15.35 -16.40 -13.64
N TRP A 86 -15.56 -17.56 -13.03
CA TRP A 86 -14.55 -18.22 -12.21
C TRP A 86 -13.30 -18.57 -13.03
N PHE A 87 -13.47 -19.15 -14.22
CA PHE A 87 -12.35 -19.48 -15.11
C PHE A 87 -11.58 -18.23 -15.56
N HIS A 88 -12.29 -17.16 -15.95
CA HIS A 88 -11.70 -15.87 -16.28
C HIS A 88 -10.92 -15.29 -15.10
N THR A 89 -11.49 -15.34 -13.90
CA THR A 89 -10.88 -14.90 -12.64
C THR A 89 -9.57 -15.65 -12.36
N VAL A 90 -9.55 -16.97 -12.54
CA VAL A 90 -8.35 -17.81 -12.40
C VAL A 90 -7.33 -17.48 -13.48
N LEU A 91 -7.74 -17.34 -14.74
CA LEU A 91 -6.86 -17.01 -15.85
C LEU A 91 -6.22 -15.62 -15.67
N MET A 92 -7.01 -14.63 -15.22
CA MET A 92 -6.52 -13.30 -14.88
C MET A 92 -5.57 -13.33 -13.69
N ALA A 93 -5.83 -14.17 -12.68
CA ALA A 93 -4.91 -14.40 -11.57
C ALA A 93 -3.57 -15.00 -12.06
N LEU A 94 -3.60 -15.94 -13.01
CA LEU A 94 -2.41 -16.57 -13.61
C LEU A 94 -1.60 -15.59 -14.46
N THR A 95 -2.25 -14.66 -15.15
CA THR A 95 -1.60 -13.57 -15.88
C THR A 95 -1.23 -12.38 -14.97
N GLY A 96 -1.47 -12.51 -13.66
CA GLY A 96 -1.06 -11.53 -12.66
C GLY A 96 0.45 -11.31 -12.66
N GLY A 97 0.89 -10.07 -12.47
CA GLY A 97 2.33 -9.76 -12.49
C GLY A 97 3.16 -10.54 -11.47
N ASN A 98 2.57 -10.98 -10.34
CA ASN A 98 3.24 -11.85 -9.36
C ASN A 98 3.47 -13.26 -9.93
N MET A 99 2.46 -13.83 -10.59
CA MET A 99 2.55 -15.16 -11.19
C MET A 99 3.51 -15.17 -12.38
N LEU A 100 3.42 -14.17 -13.26
CA LEU A 100 4.36 -14.03 -14.38
C LEU A 100 5.80 -13.86 -13.90
N PHE A 101 6.02 -13.14 -12.78
CA PHE A 101 7.33 -13.07 -12.14
C PHE A 101 7.77 -14.42 -11.55
N ALA A 102 6.87 -15.16 -10.92
CA ALA A 102 7.17 -16.49 -10.37
C ALA A 102 7.54 -17.49 -11.47
N LEU A 103 6.80 -17.51 -12.59
CA LEU A 103 7.11 -18.34 -13.76
C LEU A 103 8.47 -17.96 -14.37
N LYS A 104 8.77 -16.67 -14.44
CA LYS A 104 10.09 -16.17 -14.86
C LYS A 104 11.21 -16.61 -13.91
N ALA A 105 10.99 -16.61 -12.61
CA ALA A 105 11.97 -17.10 -11.63
C ALA A 105 12.20 -18.61 -11.75
N ALA A 106 11.11 -19.37 -11.91
CA ALA A 106 11.15 -20.82 -12.09
C ALA A 106 11.82 -21.23 -13.42
N THR A 107 11.60 -20.47 -14.50
CA THR A 107 12.30 -20.73 -15.77
C THR A 107 13.79 -20.43 -15.64
N LEU A 108 14.17 -19.34 -14.95
CA LEU A 108 15.58 -19.05 -14.67
C LEU A 108 16.24 -20.13 -13.80
N THR A 109 15.57 -20.66 -12.77
CA THR A 109 16.14 -21.75 -11.94
C THR A 109 16.42 -22.97 -12.78
N VAL A 110 15.44 -23.41 -13.57
CA VAL A 110 15.57 -24.58 -14.44
C VAL A 110 16.73 -24.40 -15.40
N LEU A 111 16.83 -23.24 -16.07
CA LEU A 111 17.91 -22.96 -17.01
C LEU A 111 19.30 -22.95 -16.36
N LEU A 112 19.43 -22.36 -15.17
CA LEU A 112 20.69 -22.38 -14.42
C LEU A 112 21.02 -23.78 -13.87
N MET A 113 20.03 -24.66 -13.72
CA MET A 113 20.25 -26.04 -13.27
C MET A 113 20.66 -27.00 -14.40
N ILE A 114 20.35 -26.69 -15.66
CA ILE A 114 20.64 -27.57 -16.82
C ILE A 114 22.10 -28.07 -16.83
N PRO A 115 23.13 -27.23 -16.62
CA PRO A 115 24.52 -27.69 -16.66
C PRO A 115 24.83 -28.80 -15.64
N SER A 116 24.15 -28.81 -14.49
CA SER A 116 24.34 -29.80 -13.43
C SER A 116 23.66 -31.14 -13.71
N PHE A 117 22.64 -31.17 -14.58
CA PHE A 117 21.85 -32.38 -14.88
C PHE A 117 22.25 -33.07 -16.18
N LEU A 118 22.86 -32.36 -17.15
CA LEU A 118 23.31 -32.96 -18.39
C LEU A 118 24.66 -33.68 -18.21
N LYS A 119 24.73 -34.96 -18.57
CA LYS A 119 25.93 -35.82 -18.39
C LYS A 119 27.21 -35.21 -18.97
N HIS A 120 27.12 -34.51 -20.10
CA HIS A 120 28.28 -33.90 -20.77
C HIS A 120 28.81 -32.64 -20.04
N THR A 121 27.93 -31.84 -19.41
CA THR A 121 28.32 -30.60 -18.70
C THR A 121 28.42 -30.76 -17.19
N ALA A 122 27.93 -31.89 -16.65
CA ALA A 122 27.88 -32.15 -15.22
C ALA A 122 29.27 -32.15 -14.58
N HIS A 123 30.28 -32.70 -15.25
CA HIS A 123 31.66 -32.69 -14.75
C HIS A 123 32.14 -31.27 -14.44
N PHE A 124 32.03 -30.36 -15.42
CA PHE A 124 32.37 -28.95 -15.27
C PHE A 124 31.53 -28.27 -14.18
N ALA A 125 30.23 -28.57 -14.11
CA ALA A 125 29.35 -27.99 -13.11
C ALA A 125 29.69 -28.41 -11.66
N TYR A 126 30.13 -29.66 -11.46
CA TYR A 126 30.57 -30.17 -10.16
C TYR A 126 31.97 -29.70 -9.80
N GLU A 127 32.88 -29.66 -10.77
CA GLU A 127 34.20 -29.06 -10.60
C GLU A 127 34.06 -27.63 -10.09
N GLU A 128 33.35 -26.75 -10.79
CA GLU A 128 33.25 -25.33 -10.38
C GLU A 128 32.26 -25.07 -9.22
N ARG A 129 31.61 -26.12 -8.70
CA ARG A 129 30.50 -26.01 -7.73
C ARG A 129 29.46 -24.97 -8.17
N PHE A 130 28.89 -25.19 -9.36
CA PHE A 130 27.98 -24.29 -10.07
C PHE A 130 26.73 -23.87 -9.25
N VAL A 131 26.36 -24.65 -8.24
CA VAL A 131 25.22 -24.40 -7.33
C VAL A 131 25.22 -22.97 -6.77
N TRP A 132 26.38 -22.40 -6.46
CA TRP A 132 26.45 -21.02 -5.95
C TRP A 132 26.00 -19.97 -6.99
N GLY A 133 26.18 -20.26 -8.28
CA GLY A 133 25.77 -19.39 -9.39
C GLY A 133 24.25 -19.41 -9.55
N ILE A 134 23.63 -20.57 -9.31
CA ILE A 134 22.17 -20.73 -9.24
C ILE A 134 21.61 -19.88 -8.09
N PHE A 135 22.20 -20.00 -6.90
CA PHE A 135 21.80 -19.22 -5.72
C PHE A 135 21.92 -17.72 -5.98
N MET A 136 23.03 -17.27 -6.59
CA MET A 136 23.25 -15.87 -6.94
C MET A 136 22.26 -15.38 -8.01
N GLY A 137 21.98 -16.18 -9.04
CA GLY A 137 20.98 -15.85 -10.06
C GLY A 137 19.58 -15.68 -9.48
N GLN A 138 19.19 -16.51 -8.52
CA GLN A 138 17.88 -16.39 -7.87
C GLN A 138 17.79 -15.24 -6.89
N LEU A 139 18.83 -15.08 -6.08
CA LEU A 139 18.89 -13.98 -5.12
C LEU A 139 18.90 -12.63 -5.86
N THR A 140 19.44 -12.59 -7.09
CA THR A 140 19.49 -11.39 -7.94
C THR A 140 18.21 -11.02 -8.67
N LEU A 141 17.37 -11.99 -8.96
CA LEU A 141 16.15 -11.75 -9.70
C LEU A 141 15.15 -10.97 -8.85
N ALA A 142 14.76 -9.79 -9.34
CA ALA A 142 13.75 -8.95 -8.70
C ALA A 142 12.65 -8.61 -9.69
N ARG A 143 11.44 -8.35 -9.17
CA ARG A 143 10.28 -7.96 -9.99
C ARG A 143 10.49 -6.60 -10.66
N PHE A 144 11.10 -5.67 -9.93
CA PHE A 144 11.32 -4.31 -10.41
C PHE A 144 12.72 -4.16 -11.00
N ARG A 145 12.79 -3.44 -12.12
CA ARG A 145 14.04 -3.26 -12.87
C ARG A 145 15.10 -2.48 -12.08
N GLY A 146 14.69 -1.44 -11.34
CA GLY A 146 15.61 -0.64 -10.51
C GLY A 146 16.21 -1.44 -9.34
N ASP A 147 15.39 -2.26 -8.67
CA ASP A 147 15.89 -3.15 -7.60
C ASP A 147 16.91 -4.15 -8.15
N MET A 148 16.62 -4.67 -9.34
CA MET A 148 17.48 -5.63 -9.99
C MET A 148 18.85 -5.05 -10.41
N THR A 149 18.88 -3.87 -11.01
CA THR A 149 20.13 -3.22 -11.44
C THR A 149 20.99 -2.83 -10.25
N PHE A 150 20.38 -2.27 -9.20
CA PHE A 150 21.05 -2.03 -7.93
C PHE A 150 21.67 -3.31 -7.37
N ALA A 151 20.89 -4.38 -7.39
CA ALA A 151 21.29 -5.64 -6.82
C ALA A 151 22.36 -6.36 -7.68
N LEU A 152 22.41 -6.11 -8.99
CA LEU A 152 23.51 -6.54 -9.86
C LEU A 152 24.83 -5.88 -9.46
N VAL A 153 24.84 -4.54 -9.39
CA VAL A 153 26.05 -3.76 -9.10
C VAL A 153 26.55 -4.05 -7.69
N SER A 154 25.65 -4.02 -6.70
CA SER A 154 26.02 -4.25 -5.31
C SER A 154 26.58 -5.66 -5.09
N ARG A 155 26.03 -6.69 -5.74
CA ARG A 155 26.55 -8.05 -5.60
C ARG A 155 27.90 -8.24 -6.26
N LEU A 156 28.11 -7.65 -7.44
CA LEU A 156 29.41 -7.68 -8.09
C LEU A 156 30.50 -7.07 -7.19
N MET A 157 30.21 -5.92 -6.58
CA MET A 157 31.14 -5.26 -5.67
C MET A 157 31.36 -6.05 -4.38
N CYS A 158 30.29 -6.52 -3.74
CA CYS A 158 30.38 -7.26 -2.48
C CYS A 158 31.13 -8.59 -2.65
N THR A 159 30.94 -9.31 -3.76
CA THR A 159 31.66 -10.57 -4.00
C THR A 159 33.10 -10.35 -4.43
N LEU A 160 33.41 -9.27 -5.14
CA LEU A 160 34.78 -8.89 -5.44
C LEU A 160 35.53 -8.58 -4.14
N PHE A 161 35.04 -7.64 -3.33
CA PHE A 161 35.70 -7.25 -2.09
C PHE A 161 35.72 -8.39 -1.07
N GLY A 162 34.62 -9.15 -0.93
CA GLY A 162 34.56 -10.31 -0.03
C GLY A 162 35.48 -11.45 -0.48
N GLY A 163 35.65 -11.63 -1.79
CA GLY A 163 36.60 -12.59 -2.35
C GLY A 163 38.05 -12.20 -2.08
N VAL A 164 38.38 -10.91 -2.24
CA VAL A 164 39.71 -10.36 -1.94
C VAL A 164 40.03 -10.46 -0.45
N THR A 165 39.11 -10.07 0.44
CA THR A 165 39.34 -10.17 1.89
C THR A 165 39.51 -11.62 2.34
N GLY A 166 38.68 -12.55 1.84
CA GLY A 166 38.82 -13.97 2.12
C GLY A 166 40.15 -14.55 1.64
N MET A 167 40.62 -14.11 0.46
CA MET A 167 41.92 -14.49 -0.09
C MET A 167 43.08 -13.95 0.74
N VAL A 168 43.02 -12.68 1.15
CA VAL A 168 44.06 -12.06 1.99
C VAL A 168 44.15 -12.78 3.33
N MET A 169 43.01 -13.06 3.97
CA MET A 169 42.97 -13.83 5.21
C MET A 169 43.56 -15.24 5.04
N TRP A 170 43.31 -15.91 3.92
CA TRP A 170 43.91 -17.21 3.61
C TRP A 170 45.44 -17.13 3.50
N TYR A 171 45.97 -16.18 2.71
CA TYR A 171 47.41 -16.04 2.53
C TYR A 171 48.14 -15.62 3.81
N ILE A 172 47.52 -14.81 4.67
CA ILE A 172 48.07 -14.51 6.00
C ILE A 172 48.14 -15.78 6.87
N SER A 173 47.12 -16.64 6.79
CA SER A 173 47.02 -17.86 7.61
C SER A 173 47.99 -18.97 7.19
N VAL A 174 48.30 -19.06 5.89
CA VAL A 174 48.91 -20.27 5.30
C VAL A 174 50.21 -19.98 4.53
N GLN A 175 50.44 -18.74 4.11
CA GLN A 175 51.53 -18.33 3.22
C GLN A 175 51.60 -19.17 1.92
N LYS A 176 52.43 -20.22 1.89
CA LYS A 176 52.69 -21.10 0.73
C LYS A 176 52.29 -22.57 0.92
N GLY A 177 51.80 -22.97 2.10
CA GLY A 177 51.60 -24.39 2.48
C GLY A 177 50.14 -24.89 2.45
N VAL A 178 49.90 -26.03 3.14
CA VAL A 178 48.57 -26.67 3.31
C VAL A 178 47.77 -26.03 4.46
N GLY A 179 48.39 -25.10 5.20
CA GLY A 179 47.76 -24.30 6.25
C GLY A 179 47.78 -24.98 7.61
N ASN A 180 48.20 -24.26 8.64
CA ASN A 180 48.19 -24.74 10.01
C ASN A 180 46.90 -24.31 10.71
N ALA A 181 46.28 -25.21 11.50
CA ALA A 181 45.07 -24.92 12.27
C ALA A 181 45.25 -23.73 13.21
N TYR A 182 46.42 -23.59 13.85
CA TYR A 182 46.71 -22.48 14.76
C TYR A 182 46.81 -21.12 14.04
N GLY A 183 47.42 -21.09 12.85
CA GLY A 183 47.52 -19.86 12.04
C GLY A 183 46.15 -19.43 11.52
N TYR A 184 45.36 -20.40 11.05
CA TYR A 184 44.00 -20.16 10.56
C TYR A 184 43.07 -19.65 11.66
N THR A 185 43.11 -20.25 12.86
CA THR A 185 42.29 -19.80 13.99
C THR A 185 42.73 -18.44 14.54
N ALA A 186 44.03 -18.14 14.56
CA ALA A 186 44.54 -16.83 14.97
C ALA A 186 44.02 -15.70 14.08
N VAL A 187 44.06 -15.88 12.75
CA VAL A 187 43.54 -14.89 11.79
C VAL A 187 42.02 -14.75 11.92
N LEU A 188 41.28 -15.84 12.07
CA LEU A 188 39.84 -15.79 12.30
C LEU A 188 39.49 -15.09 13.61
N ALA A 189 40.18 -15.39 14.71
CA ALA A 189 39.95 -14.78 16.01
C ALA A 189 40.18 -13.26 15.96
N PHE A 190 41.22 -12.82 15.23
CA PHE A 190 41.48 -11.41 15.04
C PHE A 190 40.44 -10.71 14.15
N CYS A 191 40.04 -11.31 13.03
CA CYS A 191 39.12 -10.67 12.08
C CYS A 191 37.63 -10.71 12.51
N THR A 192 37.22 -11.71 13.29
CA THR A 192 35.81 -11.93 13.66
C THR A 192 35.17 -10.75 14.43
N PRO A 193 35.83 -10.14 15.43
CA PRO A 193 35.29 -8.96 16.11
C PRO A 193 34.99 -7.80 15.15
N PHE A 194 35.88 -7.54 14.19
CA PHE A 194 35.69 -6.50 13.18
C PHE A 194 34.54 -6.83 12.22
N PHE A 195 34.39 -8.10 11.85
CA PHE A 195 33.28 -8.54 11.00
C PHE A 195 31.94 -8.44 11.73
N TYR A 196 31.90 -8.79 13.01
CA TYR A 196 30.69 -8.67 13.83
C TYR A 196 30.29 -7.20 14.02
N TYR A 197 31.27 -6.35 14.35
CA TYR A 197 31.07 -4.90 14.44
C TYR A 197 30.58 -4.31 13.11
N GLY A 198 31.26 -4.64 12.00
CA GLY A 198 30.85 -4.22 10.66
C GLY A 198 29.46 -4.71 10.28
N ARG A 199 29.08 -5.93 10.66
CA ARG A 199 27.75 -6.46 10.37
C ARG A 199 26.63 -5.77 11.15
N LEU A 200 26.90 -5.33 12.38
CA LEU A 200 25.90 -4.74 13.28
C LEU A 200 25.67 -3.25 13.01
N TYR A 201 26.75 -2.49 12.73
CA TYR A 201 26.67 -1.03 12.68
C TYR A 201 26.70 -0.43 11.27
N TRP A 202 26.98 -1.21 10.21
CA TRP A 202 27.07 -0.66 8.86
C TRP A 202 25.68 -0.27 8.29
N PRO A 203 25.42 1.03 8.00
CA PRO A 203 24.11 1.53 7.58
C PRO A 203 23.79 1.26 6.10
N GLY A 204 24.08 0.04 5.63
CA GLY A 204 23.89 -0.39 4.25
C GLY A 204 22.71 -1.34 4.06
N PRO A 205 22.33 -1.64 2.80
CA PRO A 205 21.33 -2.66 2.51
C PRO A 205 21.77 -4.01 3.08
N LEU A 206 20.91 -4.59 3.92
CA LEU A 206 21.18 -5.82 4.69
C LEU A 206 21.72 -6.95 3.81
N PHE A 207 21.14 -7.15 2.62
CA PHE A 207 21.54 -8.23 1.72
C PHE A 207 22.95 -8.07 1.15
N SER A 208 23.37 -6.84 0.82
CA SER A 208 24.71 -6.57 0.30
C SER A 208 25.78 -6.86 1.37
N ASN A 209 25.54 -6.39 2.60
CA ASN A 209 26.43 -6.65 3.74
C ASN A 209 26.56 -8.15 4.02
N VAL A 210 25.45 -8.90 4.04
CA VAL A 210 25.47 -10.35 4.26
C VAL A 210 26.28 -11.07 3.18
N ILE A 211 26.11 -10.71 1.91
CA ILE A 211 26.82 -11.36 0.80
C ILE A 211 28.32 -11.15 0.90
N TYR A 212 28.78 -9.96 1.29
CA TYR A 212 30.20 -9.68 1.51
C TYR A 212 30.82 -10.64 2.55
N PHE A 213 30.22 -10.73 3.74
CA PHE A 213 30.72 -11.60 4.81
C PHE A 213 30.61 -13.09 4.45
N VAL A 214 29.49 -13.50 3.86
CA VAL A 214 29.30 -14.90 3.42
C VAL A 214 30.33 -15.27 2.36
N THR A 215 30.63 -14.38 1.41
CA THR A 215 31.66 -14.64 0.38
C THR A 215 33.04 -14.78 1.02
N THR A 216 33.37 -13.92 1.98
CA THR A 216 34.63 -13.99 2.74
C THR A 216 34.78 -15.34 3.43
N THR A 217 33.75 -15.79 4.15
CA THR A 217 33.73 -17.07 4.86
C THR A 217 33.76 -18.26 3.89
N ILE A 218 33.06 -18.18 2.77
CA ILE A 218 33.03 -19.23 1.74
C ILE A 218 34.42 -19.43 1.13
N VAL A 219 35.14 -18.34 0.82
CA VAL A 219 36.51 -18.43 0.29
C VAL A 219 37.43 -19.10 1.31
N LEU A 220 37.38 -18.67 2.57
CA LEU A 220 38.19 -19.25 3.64
C LEU A 220 37.88 -20.73 3.90
N GLY A 221 36.59 -21.05 4.03
CA GLY A 221 36.12 -22.40 4.30
C GLY A 221 36.49 -23.38 3.17
N PHE A 222 36.35 -22.96 1.91
CA PHE A 222 36.75 -23.81 0.78
C PHE A 222 38.26 -23.93 0.64
N CYS A 223 39.05 -22.90 0.94
CA CYS A 223 40.51 -23.06 0.96
C CYS A 223 40.94 -24.11 1.99
N TRP A 224 40.37 -24.06 3.20
CA TRP A 224 40.66 -25.05 4.25
C TRP A 224 40.19 -26.46 3.85
N GLN A 225 38.92 -26.58 3.41
CA GLN A 225 38.34 -27.84 2.97
C GLN A 225 39.15 -28.48 1.85
N ASN A 226 39.51 -27.73 0.81
CA ASN A 226 40.23 -28.25 -0.34
C ASN A 226 41.69 -28.64 -0.01
N SER A 227 42.27 -28.05 1.04
CA SER A 227 43.63 -28.37 1.49
C SER A 227 43.69 -29.64 2.33
N HIS A 228 42.67 -29.91 3.16
CA HIS A 228 42.65 -31.05 4.08
C HIS A 228 41.80 -32.24 3.60
N PHE A 229 40.78 -31.97 2.79
CA PHE A 229 39.85 -32.95 2.25
C PHE A 229 39.73 -32.75 0.73
N PRO A 230 40.77 -33.13 -0.04
CA PRO A 230 40.77 -32.93 -1.48
C PRO A 230 39.65 -33.75 -2.13
N ALA A 231 38.68 -33.04 -2.71
CA ALA A 231 37.65 -33.60 -3.57
C ALA A 231 38.01 -33.28 -5.05
N VAL A 232 37.08 -33.53 -5.98
CA VAL A 232 37.24 -33.16 -7.40
C VAL A 232 37.59 -31.66 -7.58
N PHE A 233 37.22 -30.82 -6.62
CA PHE A 233 37.54 -29.40 -6.58
C PHE A 233 38.75 -29.11 -5.66
N THR A 234 39.93 -28.89 -6.23
CA THR A 234 41.20 -28.65 -5.50
C THR A 234 41.83 -27.30 -5.88
N PHE A 235 41.12 -26.21 -5.61
CA PHE A 235 41.62 -24.84 -5.78
C PHE A 235 41.68 -24.07 -4.46
N TYR A 236 42.69 -23.21 -4.29
CA TYR A 236 42.88 -22.40 -3.08
C TYR A 236 43.42 -21.00 -3.43
N GLY A 237 43.26 -20.05 -2.51
CA GLY A 237 43.74 -18.67 -2.64
C GLY A 237 43.19 -17.94 -3.87
N TRP A 238 44.08 -17.35 -4.68
CA TRP A 238 43.73 -16.64 -5.92
C TRP A 238 42.86 -17.49 -6.86
N SER A 239 43.28 -18.73 -7.10
CA SER A 239 42.62 -19.64 -8.04
C SER A 239 41.17 -19.93 -7.67
N LEU A 240 40.85 -19.95 -6.37
CA LEU A 240 39.49 -20.14 -5.88
C LEU A 240 38.66 -18.86 -6.01
N ALA A 241 39.22 -17.71 -5.63
CA ALA A 241 38.46 -16.47 -5.54
C ALA A 241 37.98 -15.96 -6.90
N TRP A 242 38.83 -16.00 -7.94
CA TRP A 242 38.42 -15.52 -9.26
C TRP A 242 37.36 -16.45 -9.88
N ARG A 243 37.46 -17.78 -9.69
CA ARG A 243 36.44 -18.75 -10.13
C ARG A 243 35.10 -18.48 -9.47
N ARG A 244 35.11 -18.19 -8.16
CA ARG A 244 33.91 -17.77 -7.41
C ARG A 244 33.32 -16.47 -7.94
N PHE A 245 34.16 -15.49 -8.25
CA PHE A 245 33.74 -14.23 -8.82
C PHE A 245 33.08 -14.42 -10.20
N VAL A 246 33.70 -15.17 -11.09
CA VAL A 246 33.16 -15.47 -12.43
C VAL A 246 31.80 -16.18 -12.34
N LEU A 247 31.66 -17.12 -11.41
CA LEU A 247 30.40 -17.83 -11.20
C LEU A 247 29.29 -16.93 -10.64
N VAL A 248 29.63 -15.95 -9.80
CA VAL A 248 28.69 -14.88 -9.39
C VAL A 248 28.32 -14.01 -10.60
N VAL A 249 29.30 -13.58 -11.39
CA VAL A 249 29.07 -12.79 -12.62
C VAL A 249 28.11 -13.52 -13.53
N ALA A 250 28.35 -14.79 -13.83
CA ALA A 250 27.50 -15.62 -14.67
C ALA A 250 26.04 -15.66 -14.15
N GLY A 251 25.85 -15.96 -12.85
CA GLY A 251 24.51 -16.00 -12.24
C GLY A 251 23.79 -14.65 -12.28
N VAL A 252 24.49 -13.57 -11.93
CA VAL A 252 23.96 -12.20 -11.95
C VAL A 252 23.63 -11.74 -13.38
N THR A 253 24.47 -12.10 -14.37
CA THR A 253 24.21 -11.77 -15.79
C THR A 253 23.03 -12.55 -16.35
N ALA A 254 22.90 -13.83 -16.02
CA ALA A 254 21.76 -14.63 -16.43
C ALA A 254 20.46 -14.06 -15.85
N ALA A 255 20.49 -13.68 -14.58
CA ALA A 255 19.39 -12.96 -13.96
C ALA A 255 19.10 -11.67 -14.73
N PHE A 256 20.10 -10.81 -15.00
CA PHE A 256 19.97 -9.55 -15.75
C PHE A 256 19.26 -9.72 -17.08
N ILE A 257 19.70 -10.69 -17.89
CA ILE A 257 19.10 -11.03 -19.18
C ILE A 257 17.63 -11.40 -18.99
N PHE A 258 17.33 -12.28 -18.03
CA PHE A 258 15.96 -12.63 -17.69
C PHE A 258 15.18 -11.39 -17.26
N GLY A 259 15.76 -10.52 -16.45
CA GLY A 259 15.22 -9.24 -16.01
C GLY A 259 14.63 -8.36 -17.09
N LEU A 260 15.25 -8.35 -18.27
CA LEU A 260 14.80 -7.58 -19.43
C LEU A 260 13.53 -8.14 -20.07
N LEU A 261 13.25 -9.43 -19.90
CA LEU A 261 12.06 -10.08 -20.45
C LEU A 261 10.77 -9.54 -19.78
N PRO A 262 9.74 -9.22 -20.58
CA PRO A 262 8.44 -8.80 -20.06
C PRO A 262 7.76 -9.93 -19.26
N PRO A 263 6.95 -9.62 -18.22
CA PRO A 263 6.54 -8.30 -17.72
C PRO A 263 7.55 -7.72 -16.73
N SER A 264 8.31 -6.71 -17.15
CA SER A 264 9.09 -5.88 -16.23
C SER A 264 8.29 -4.63 -15.89
N THR A 265 7.74 -4.54 -14.69
CA THR A 265 7.14 -3.28 -14.22
C THR A 265 8.24 -2.31 -13.82
N THR A 266 8.23 -1.11 -14.39
CA THR A 266 9.18 -0.05 -14.03
C THR A 266 8.89 0.47 -12.63
N LEU A 267 9.95 0.78 -11.87
CA LEU A 267 9.80 1.24 -10.51
C LEU A 267 9.18 2.64 -10.46
N ARG A 268 9.45 3.46 -11.48
CA ARG A 268 8.81 4.77 -11.71
C ARG A 268 7.29 4.67 -11.88
N LYS A 269 6.81 3.71 -12.68
CA LYS A 269 5.35 3.48 -12.84
C LYS A 269 4.74 3.03 -11.52
N TYR A 270 5.41 2.12 -10.82
CA TYR A 270 4.95 1.67 -9.51
C TYR A 270 4.86 2.80 -8.50
N GLN A 271 5.89 3.66 -8.39
CA GLN A 271 5.85 4.82 -7.48
C GLN A 271 4.70 5.77 -7.83
N ARG A 272 4.48 6.04 -9.13
CA ARG A 272 3.38 6.90 -9.60
C ARG A 272 2.01 6.34 -9.21
N THR A 273 1.77 5.05 -9.46
CA THR A 273 0.53 4.37 -9.10
C THR A 273 0.36 4.27 -7.58
N MET A 274 1.45 4.06 -6.84
CA MET A 274 1.43 4.06 -5.37
C MET A 274 1.01 5.43 -4.82
N LEU A 275 1.54 6.53 -5.36
CA LEU A 275 1.16 7.89 -4.94
C LEU A 275 -0.29 8.21 -5.32
N SER A 276 -0.78 7.73 -6.47
CA SER A 276 -2.19 7.81 -6.85
C SER A 276 -3.08 7.11 -5.82
N THR A 277 -2.78 5.85 -5.50
CA THR A 277 -3.58 5.08 -4.55
C THR A 277 -3.54 5.72 -3.16
N SER A 278 -2.38 6.16 -2.70
CA SER A 278 -2.25 6.85 -1.41
C SER A 278 -3.03 8.17 -1.37
N ALA A 279 -3.13 8.90 -2.48
CA ALA A 279 -3.98 10.10 -2.55
C ALA A 279 -5.46 9.76 -2.40
N ALA A 280 -5.95 8.72 -3.10
CA ALA A 280 -7.34 8.27 -2.99
C ALA A 280 -7.66 7.78 -1.57
N GLU A 281 -6.79 6.97 -0.97
CA GLU A 281 -7.00 6.48 0.40
C GLU A 281 -6.97 7.62 1.43
N LEU A 282 -6.11 8.62 1.26
CA LEU A 282 -6.12 9.81 2.13
C LEU A 282 -7.45 10.57 2.04
N GLY A 283 -8.07 10.64 0.85
CA GLY A 283 -9.40 11.22 0.69
C GLY A 283 -10.50 10.40 1.37
N SER A 284 -10.43 9.07 1.27
CA SER A 284 -11.36 8.18 1.98
C SER A 284 -11.24 8.32 3.50
N ILE A 285 -10.01 8.37 4.04
CA ILE A 285 -9.78 8.60 5.47
C ILE A 285 -10.26 10.00 5.91
N TYR A 286 -10.05 11.02 5.09
CA TYR A 286 -10.58 12.36 5.39
C TYR A 286 -12.11 12.32 5.55
N TYR A 287 -12.80 11.66 4.62
CA TYR A 287 -14.25 11.52 4.69
C TYR A 287 -14.70 10.70 5.91
N SER A 288 -14.02 9.60 6.25
CA SER A 288 -14.37 8.81 7.43
C SER A 288 -14.20 9.57 8.73
N ILE A 289 -13.15 10.41 8.86
CA ILE A 289 -12.96 11.28 10.03
C ILE A 289 -14.10 12.30 10.15
N VAL A 290 -14.52 12.92 9.05
CA VAL A 290 -15.63 13.90 9.03
C VAL A 290 -16.97 13.21 9.34
N SER A 291 -17.20 12.01 8.79
CA SER A 291 -18.38 11.19 9.08
C SER A 291 -18.45 10.82 10.57
N PHE A 292 -17.35 10.30 11.11
CA PHE A 292 -17.21 9.96 12.54
C PHE A 292 -17.51 11.16 13.45
N ALA A 293 -17.04 12.35 13.06
CA ALA A 293 -17.30 13.59 13.78
C ALA A 293 -18.80 14.00 13.81
N ASN A 294 -19.60 13.54 12.85
CA ASN A 294 -21.03 13.87 12.71
C ASN A 294 -21.96 12.85 13.42
N THR A 295 -21.68 11.54 13.27
CA THR A 295 -22.59 10.44 13.64
C THR A 295 -22.26 9.70 14.94
N ARG A 296 -21.38 10.26 15.78
CA ARG A 296 -20.82 9.69 17.03
C ARG A 296 -21.79 8.98 18.01
N SER A 297 -23.10 9.12 17.84
CA SER A 297 -24.14 8.55 18.69
C SER A 297 -24.76 7.22 18.22
N ARG A 298 -24.44 6.70 17.01
CA ARG A 298 -25.21 5.59 16.40
C ARG A 298 -24.45 4.29 16.08
N HIS A 299 -23.11 4.26 16.03
CA HIS A 299 -22.35 3.03 15.70
C HIS A 299 -21.13 2.80 16.59
N GLU A 300 -20.99 1.56 17.09
CA GLU A 300 -19.90 1.04 17.93
C GLU A 300 -18.64 0.64 17.14
N VAL A 301 -18.62 0.82 15.81
CA VAL A 301 -17.46 0.55 14.95
C VAL A 301 -17.05 1.86 14.27
N ASP A 302 -15.83 2.36 14.52
CA ASP A 302 -15.12 3.25 13.56
C ASP A 302 -13.71 3.71 14.02
N ARG A 303 -13.47 3.90 15.33
CA ARG A 303 -12.21 4.52 15.81
C ARG A 303 -10.97 3.69 15.48
N GLY A 304 -10.97 2.42 15.89
CA GLY A 304 -9.79 1.56 15.80
C GLY A 304 -9.31 1.38 14.36
N GLU A 305 -10.25 1.35 13.42
CA GLU A 305 -9.98 1.09 12.04
C GLU A 305 -9.55 2.35 11.26
N ILE A 306 -10.12 3.53 11.54
CA ILE A 306 -9.60 4.82 11.02
C ILE A 306 -8.14 5.01 11.46
N VAL A 307 -7.83 4.73 12.73
CA VAL A 307 -6.46 4.83 13.25
C VAL A 307 -5.53 3.81 12.59
N GLN A 308 -6.00 2.57 12.38
CA GLN A 308 -5.25 1.55 11.64
C GLN A 308 -4.99 1.98 10.20
N ALA A 309 -5.98 2.54 9.51
CA ALA A 309 -5.87 3.06 8.16
C ALA A 309 -4.82 4.20 8.07
N LEU A 310 -4.83 5.13 9.02
CA LEU A 310 -3.83 6.20 9.13
C LEU A 310 -2.41 5.67 9.39
N ILE A 311 -2.26 4.66 10.24
CA ILE A 311 -0.97 3.98 10.46
C ILE A 311 -0.52 3.29 9.18
N ALA A 312 -1.41 2.57 8.51
CA ALA A 312 -1.12 1.81 7.30
C ALA A 312 -0.67 2.71 6.15
N ILE A 313 -1.35 3.84 5.90
CA ILE A 313 -0.93 4.83 4.89
C ILE A 313 0.46 5.39 5.22
N ARG A 314 0.70 5.81 6.47
CA ARG A 314 2.00 6.37 6.89
C ARG A 314 3.13 5.36 6.71
N LEU A 315 2.90 4.09 7.05
CA LEU A 315 3.87 3.01 6.82
C LEU A 315 4.12 2.79 5.31
N LYS A 316 3.07 2.82 4.48
CA LYS A 316 3.18 2.69 3.02
C LYS A 316 4.00 3.84 2.42
N LEU A 317 3.72 5.08 2.82
CA LEU A 317 4.44 6.28 2.37
C LEU A 317 5.91 6.27 2.83
N LYS A 318 6.19 5.89 4.09
CA LYS A 318 7.58 5.72 4.59
C LYS A 318 8.35 4.66 3.80
N ARG A 319 7.71 3.53 3.46
CA ARG A 319 8.33 2.48 2.62
C ARG A 319 8.68 2.99 1.21
N SER A 320 7.85 3.89 0.65
CA SER A 320 8.09 4.51 -0.65
C SER A 320 9.38 5.35 -0.69
N VAL A 321 9.77 5.95 0.44
CA VAL A 321 11.04 6.70 0.56
C VAL A 321 12.25 5.79 0.32
N VAL A 322 12.25 4.58 0.90
CA VAL A 322 13.32 3.60 0.68
C VAL A 322 13.34 3.16 -0.77
N LEU A 323 12.17 2.89 -1.36
CA LEU A 323 12.04 2.44 -2.74
C LEU A 323 12.61 3.45 -3.75
N LYS A 324 12.49 4.76 -3.46
CA LYS A 324 13.04 5.83 -4.29
C LYS A 324 14.55 5.71 -4.50
N THR A 325 15.30 5.24 -3.50
CA THR A 325 16.77 5.09 -3.62
C THR A 325 17.16 4.15 -4.76
N ASN A 326 16.34 3.13 -5.03
CA ASN A 326 16.57 2.16 -6.10
C ASN A 326 16.16 2.67 -7.49
N ILE A 327 15.34 3.73 -7.57
CA ILE A 327 14.87 4.31 -8.84
C ILE A 327 16.03 4.96 -9.61
N ILE A 328 17.04 5.47 -8.90
CA ILE A 328 18.23 6.10 -9.51
C ILE A 328 18.99 5.09 -10.36
N TYR A 329 18.97 3.80 -9.99
CA TYR A 329 19.63 2.73 -10.73
C TYR A 329 18.82 2.22 -11.94
N GLU A 330 17.60 2.73 -12.17
CA GLU A 330 16.79 2.36 -13.33
C GLU A 330 17.23 3.15 -14.57
N PHE A 331 17.75 2.46 -15.58
CA PHE A 331 18.24 3.06 -16.82
C PHE A 331 17.15 3.86 -17.57
N SER A 332 17.41 5.13 -17.86
CA SER A 332 16.45 6.03 -18.52
C SER A 332 16.77 6.20 -20.01
N LEU A 333 16.00 5.58 -20.88
CA LEU A 333 16.14 5.77 -22.34
C LEU A 333 15.35 6.97 -22.89
N ARG A 334 14.32 7.44 -22.15
CA ARG A 334 13.31 8.39 -22.66
C ARG A 334 13.49 9.84 -22.15
N GLY A 335 14.52 10.09 -21.35
CA GLY A 335 14.82 11.41 -20.77
C GLY A 335 14.88 11.43 -19.24
N ASN A 336 15.06 12.61 -18.66
CA ASN A 336 15.25 12.78 -17.22
C ASN A 336 13.95 12.53 -16.44
N TRP A 337 14.05 11.79 -15.35
CA TRP A 337 12.91 11.56 -14.45
C TRP A 337 12.78 12.72 -13.45
N PRO A 338 11.59 13.32 -13.28
CA PRO A 338 11.41 14.48 -12.39
C PRO A 338 11.35 14.07 -10.91
N ALA A 339 12.50 13.68 -10.36
CA ALA A 339 12.64 13.16 -8.99
C ALA A 339 12.12 14.13 -7.92
N GLN A 340 12.43 15.42 -8.09
CA GLN A 340 12.05 16.48 -7.13
C GLN A 340 10.52 16.66 -7.04
N ARG A 341 9.82 16.56 -8.18
CA ARG A 341 8.35 16.72 -8.21
C ARG A 341 7.66 15.56 -7.48
N TYR A 342 8.08 14.32 -7.72
CA TYR A 342 7.55 13.16 -7.02
C TYR A 342 7.89 13.15 -5.53
N GLN A 343 9.08 13.63 -5.17
CA GLN A 343 9.45 13.84 -3.77
C GLN A 343 8.52 14.86 -3.10
N ARG A 344 8.24 15.98 -3.76
CA ARG A 344 7.34 16.99 -3.21
C ARG A 344 5.93 16.44 -2.98
N ILE A 345 5.41 15.63 -3.92
CA ILE A 345 4.11 14.96 -3.75
C ILE A 345 4.13 14.02 -2.53
N LEU A 346 5.17 13.22 -2.36
CA LEU A 346 5.31 12.33 -1.22
C LEU A 346 5.35 13.09 0.10
N GLU A 347 6.12 14.19 0.17
CA GLU A 347 6.20 15.05 1.35
C GLU A 347 4.83 15.65 1.70
N LEU A 348 4.11 16.17 0.70
CA LEU A 348 2.76 16.71 0.88
C LEU A 348 1.77 15.64 1.37
N GLN A 349 1.80 14.44 0.78
CA GLN A 349 0.95 13.33 1.24
C GLN A 349 1.26 12.89 2.67
N MET A 350 2.55 12.89 3.06
CA MET A 350 2.94 12.63 4.44
C MET A 350 2.45 13.72 5.40
N GLN A 351 2.57 15.00 5.02
CA GLN A 351 2.05 16.11 5.82
C GLN A 351 0.53 16.02 5.99
N ILE A 352 -0.21 15.73 4.91
CA ILE A 352 -1.67 15.50 4.96
C ILE A 352 -2.00 14.35 5.91
N ALA A 353 -1.27 13.23 5.85
CA ALA A 353 -1.48 12.11 6.76
C ALA A 353 -1.29 12.47 8.25
N PHE A 354 -0.31 13.33 8.56
CA PHE A 354 -0.11 13.85 9.92
C PHE A 354 -1.23 14.81 10.33
N LEU A 355 -1.66 15.71 9.45
CA LEU A 355 -2.76 16.62 9.72
C LEU A 355 -4.08 15.88 9.95
N LEU A 356 -4.37 14.83 9.18
CA LEU A 356 -5.53 13.97 9.39
C LEU A 356 -5.44 13.20 10.73
N SER A 357 -4.25 12.78 11.13
CA SER A 357 -4.05 12.17 12.46
C SER A 357 -4.34 13.15 13.59
N HIS A 358 -3.92 14.42 13.45
CA HIS A 358 -4.25 15.47 14.42
C HIS A 358 -5.74 15.79 14.41
N LEU A 359 -6.38 15.90 13.24
CA LEU A 359 -7.82 16.14 13.13
C LEU A 359 -8.61 15.03 13.83
N MET A 360 -8.26 13.77 13.61
CA MET A 360 -8.88 12.64 14.29
C MET A 360 -8.72 12.74 15.81
N SER A 361 -7.51 13.08 16.28
CA SER A 361 -7.24 13.26 17.70
C SER A 361 -8.07 14.40 18.31
N VAL A 362 -8.19 15.54 17.62
CA VAL A 362 -9.01 16.67 18.06
C VAL A 362 -10.48 16.26 18.15
N VAL A 363 -11.04 15.67 17.10
CA VAL A 363 -12.43 15.18 17.06
C VAL A 363 -12.70 14.19 18.20
N GLU A 364 -11.72 13.34 18.54
CA GLU A 364 -11.83 12.39 19.64
C GLU A 364 -11.97 13.07 21.01
N HIS A 365 -11.23 14.16 21.25
CA HIS A 365 -11.26 14.87 22.54
C HIS A 365 -12.47 15.80 22.67
N LEU A 366 -13.06 16.27 21.57
CA LEU A 366 -14.25 17.13 21.61
C LEU A 366 -15.48 16.33 22.06
N GLY A 367 -16.42 16.93 22.79
CA GLY A 367 -17.75 16.33 23.03
C GLY A 367 -18.60 16.27 21.75
N PRO A 368 -19.70 15.49 21.70
CA PRO A 368 -20.53 15.34 20.49
C PRO A 368 -21.16 16.67 20.02
N ALA A 369 -21.59 17.52 20.96
CA ALA A 369 -22.13 18.84 20.65
C ALA A 369 -21.07 19.79 20.05
N TRP A 370 -19.88 19.81 20.65
CA TRP A 370 -18.74 20.61 20.18
C TRP A 370 -18.20 20.13 18.84
N SER A 371 -18.16 18.81 18.60
CA SER A 371 -17.76 18.23 17.31
C SER A 371 -18.66 18.71 16.17
N ARG A 372 -19.99 18.67 16.37
CA ARG A 372 -20.94 19.19 15.36
C ARG A 372 -20.81 20.69 15.14
N ALA A 373 -20.67 21.46 16.22
CA ALA A 373 -20.46 22.91 16.12
C ALA A 373 -19.14 23.24 15.40
N PHE A 374 -18.07 22.49 15.67
CA PHE A 374 -16.79 22.60 14.98
C PHE A 374 -16.93 22.35 13.47
N LEU A 375 -17.59 21.25 13.07
CA LEU A 375 -17.82 20.93 11.66
C LEU A 375 -18.67 21.98 10.94
N ARG A 376 -19.72 22.49 11.60
CA ARG A 376 -20.57 23.57 11.06
C ARG A 376 -19.78 24.86 10.87
N ARG A 377 -18.94 25.25 11.83
CA ARG A 377 -18.12 26.49 11.78
C ARG A 377 -16.97 26.42 10.77
N THR A 378 -16.42 25.24 10.54
CA THR A 378 -15.28 25.03 9.62
C THR A 378 -15.70 24.68 8.19
N ARG A 379 -17.01 24.66 7.90
CA ARG A 379 -17.59 24.19 6.62
C ARG A 379 -17.23 22.76 6.24
N LEU A 380 -16.65 21.98 7.15
CA LEU A 380 -16.36 20.57 6.90
C LEU A 380 -17.64 19.75 6.73
N LEU A 381 -18.80 20.27 7.15
CA LEU A 381 -20.12 19.67 6.91
C LEU A 381 -20.79 20.11 5.60
N ASP A 382 -20.26 21.13 4.91
CA ASP A 382 -20.88 21.73 3.73
C ASP A 382 -20.70 20.84 2.50
N ALA A 383 -21.79 20.43 1.86
CA ALA A 383 -21.78 19.46 0.76
C ALA A 383 -20.99 19.98 -0.45
N ASP A 384 -21.10 21.27 -0.75
CA ASP A 384 -20.38 21.91 -1.87
C ASP A 384 -18.87 21.85 -1.65
N PHE A 385 -18.42 22.19 -0.44
CA PHE A 385 -16.99 22.18 -0.10
C PHE A 385 -16.42 20.75 -0.05
N GLN A 386 -17.17 19.80 0.50
CA GLN A 386 -16.78 18.38 0.47
C GLN A 386 -16.66 17.86 -0.97
N GLY A 387 -17.59 18.23 -1.84
CA GLY A 387 -17.56 17.92 -3.27
C GLY A 387 -16.32 18.46 -3.96
N ASP A 388 -15.96 19.73 -3.70
CA ASP A 388 -14.75 20.34 -4.23
C ASP A 388 -13.46 19.61 -3.77
N VAL A 389 -13.36 19.26 -2.49
CA VAL A 389 -12.21 18.52 -1.94
C VAL A 389 -12.08 17.13 -2.58
N LEU A 390 -13.18 16.37 -2.65
CA LEU A 390 -13.19 15.04 -3.26
C LEU A 390 -12.87 15.10 -4.76
N ALA A 391 -13.38 16.11 -5.47
CA ALA A 391 -13.07 16.32 -6.88
C ALA A 391 -11.57 16.53 -7.09
N VAL A 392 -10.92 17.38 -6.29
CA VAL A 392 -9.46 17.61 -6.37
C VAL A 392 -8.67 16.33 -6.10
N ILE A 393 -9.02 15.58 -5.05
CA ILE A 393 -8.33 14.33 -4.71
C ILE A 393 -8.50 13.30 -5.83
N SER A 394 -9.71 13.16 -6.37
CA SER A 394 -10.03 12.24 -7.47
C SER A 394 -9.29 12.62 -8.77
N MET A 395 -9.24 13.91 -9.12
CA MET A 395 -8.48 14.41 -10.27
C MET A 395 -6.98 14.12 -10.13
N ILE A 396 -6.38 14.40 -8.96
CA ILE A 396 -4.96 14.13 -8.70
C ILE A 396 -4.68 12.63 -8.76
N SER A 397 -5.50 11.81 -8.10
CA SER A 397 -5.36 10.36 -8.10
C SER A 397 -5.46 9.80 -9.51
N THR A 398 -6.43 10.25 -10.30
CA THR A 398 -6.65 9.80 -11.68
C THR A 398 -5.50 10.23 -12.58
N ALA A 399 -5.07 11.50 -12.54
CA ALA A 399 -3.95 12.02 -13.30
C ALA A 399 -2.65 11.26 -13.02
N LEU A 400 -2.38 10.92 -11.75
CA LEU A 400 -1.24 10.08 -11.38
C LEU A 400 -1.41 8.62 -11.86
N ARG A 401 -2.63 8.05 -11.79
CA ARG A 401 -2.87 6.66 -12.19
C ARG A 401 -2.66 6.46 -13.67
N THR A 402 -3.32 7.27 -14.49
CA THR A 402 -3.31 7.20 -15.96
C THR A 402 -2.05 7.85 -16.53
N GLY A 403 -1.57 8.93 -15.92
CA GLY A 403 -0.54 9.80 -16.49
C GLY A 403 -1.10 10.87 -17.42
N THR A 404 -2.41 11.11 -17.38
CA THR A 404 -3.05 12.19 -18.14
C THR A 404 -2.83 13.54 -17.44
N PRO A 405 -2.82 14.65 -18.18
CA PRO A 405 -2.77 15.98 -17.56
C PRO A 405 -3.99 16.20 -16.66
N VAL A 406 -3.81 17.05 -15.65
CA VAL A 406 -4.93 17.56 -14.83
C VAL A 406 -5.78 18.49 -15.73
N PRO A 407 -7.11 18.50 -15.58
CA PRO A 407 -7.96 19.45 -16.29
C PRO A 407 -7.52 20.90 -16.09
N GLN A 408 -7.72 21.76 -17.11
CA GLN A 408 -7.31 23.17 -17.05
C GLN A 408 -8.13 23.98 -16.04
N VAL A 409 -9.41 23.63 -15.87
CA VAL A 409 -10.31 24.24 -14.89
C VAL A 409 -10.45 23.27 -13.72
N THR A 410 -10.06 23.72 -12.53
CA THR A 410 -10.19 22.96 -11.28
C THR A 410 -10.81 23.86 -10.22
N PRO A 411 -11.48 23.31 -9.19
CA PRO A 411 -12.05 24.12 -8.10
C PRO A 411 -10.96 24.70 -7.16
N CYS A 412 -9.68 24.49 -7.46
CA CYS A 412 -8.55 25.06 -6.74
C CYS A 412 -8.44 26.59 -6.94
N PRO A 413 -7.92 27.34 -5.95
CA PRO A 413 -7.39 26.86 -4.67
C PRO A 413 -8.48 26.54 -3.64
N LEU A 414 -8.37 25.37 -2.99
CA LEU A 414 -9.31 24.94 -1.94
C LEU A 414 -9.34 25.88 -0.73
N ALA A 415 -8.26 26.62 -0.48
CA ALA A 415 -8.21 27.61 0.60
C ALA A 415 -9.17 28.79 0.33
N ASP A 416 -9.29 29.23 -0.91
CA ASP A 416 -10.24 30.28 -1.30
C ASP A 416 -11.67 29.73 -1.18
N ARG A 417 -11.92 28.53 -1.70
CA ARG A 417 -13.20 27.82 -1.54
C ARG A 417 -13.62 27.64 -0.09
N LEU A 418 -12.67 27.38 0.81
CA LEU A 418 -12.91 27.37 2.24
C LEU A 418 -13.36 28.77 2.68
N MET A 419 -12.57 29.81 2.38
CA MET A 419 -12.76 31.21 2.80
C MET A 419 -13.90 31.99 2.14
N VAL A 420 -14.57 31.48 1.08
CA VAL A 420 -15.65 32.19 0.35
C VAL A 420 -16.73 32.76 1.27
N TYR A 421 -17.09 32.04 2.33
CA TYR A 421 -17.93 32.58 3.41
C TYR A 421 -17.02 33.00 4.56
N THR A 422 -17.21 34.20 5.12
CA THR A 422 -16.43 34.72 6.25
C THR A 422 -16.29 33.69 7.38
N HIS A 423 -15.06 33.51 7.87
CA HIS A 423 -14.74 32.63 9.01
C HIS A 423 -14.50 33.46 10.27
N GLY A 424 -15.00 33.01 11.40
CA GLY A 424 -14.95 33.76 12.67
C GLY A 424 -15.98 33.28 13.68
N LEU A 425 -15.73 33.57 14.95
CA LEU A 425 -16.62 33.22 16.07
C LEU A 425 -18.00 33.92 16.02
N ASN A 426 -18.15 34.95 15.17
CA ASN A 426 -19.34 35.80 15.08
C ASN A 426 -20.18 35.59 13.80
N ILE A 427 -19.94 34.55 12.99
CA ILE A 427 -20.81 34.30 11.83
C ILE A 427 -22.07 33.58 12.28
N VAL A 428 -23.12 34.38 12.46
CA VAL A 428 -24.51 33.93 12.55
C VAL A 428 -24.94 33.52 11.13
N ARG A 429 -24.95 32.22 10.81
CA ARG A 429 -25.85 31.73 9.76
C ARG A 429 -27.25 31.75 10.38
N GLN A 430 -28.06 32.70 9.94
CA GLN A 430 -29.38 33.00 10.48
C GLN A 430 -30.44 31.92 10.14
N GLU A 431 -30.03 30.77 9.58
CA GLU A 431 -30.91 29.82 8.89
C GLU A 431 -31.03 28.41 9.53
N GLU A 432 -30.38 28.11 10.66
CA GLU A 432 -30.57 26.80 11.32
C GLU A 432 -30.87 26.95 12.82
N ASP A 433 -32.14 26.78 13.19
CA ASP A 433 -32.70 26.88 14.55
C ASP A 433 -32.34 25.72 15.51
N ASP A 434 -31.49 24.78 15.09
CA ASP A 434 -31.09 23.62 15.92
C ASP A 434 -29.75 23.85 16.63
N ASP A 435 -29.77 24.72 17.65
CA ASP A 435 -28.65 24.92 18.58
C ASP A 435 -28.86 24.06 19.83
N TYR A 436 -27.97 23.09 20.06
CA TYR A 436 -27.95 22.20 21.22
C TYR A 436 -27.55 22.91 22.54
N GLY A 437 -27.96 24.16 22.75
CA GLY A 437 -27.66 24.96 23.94
C GLY A 437 -26.20 25.46 24.03
N LEU A 438 -25.47 25.53 22.91
CA LEU A 438 -24.09 26.00 22.90
C LEU A 438 -24.01 27.55 22.85
N PRO A 439 -23.05 28.17 23.57
CA PRO A 439 -22.91 29.62 23.60
C PRO A 439 -22.50 30.19 22.22
N ARG A 440 -23.27 31.19 21.77
CA ARG A 440 -23.10 31.88 20.48
C ARG A 440 -21.99 32.94 20.50
N THR A 441 -21.73 33.52 21.66
CA THR A 441 -20.72 34.56 21.88
C THR A 441 -19.72 34.10 22.93
N MET A 442 -18.48 34.57 22.80
CA MET A 442 -17.38 34.20 23.70
C MET A 442 -17.54 34.98 25.01
N MET A 443 -18.27 34.40 25.97
CA MET A 443 -18.33 34.90 27.34
C MET A 443 -17.15 34.34 28.15
N ILE A 444 -16.81 34.96 29.27
CA ILE A 444 -15.76 34.47 30.20
C ILE A 444 -15.99 32.99 30.56
N ASP A 445 -17.23 32.61 30.85
CA ASP A 445 -17.64 31.22 31.15
C ASP A 445 -17.34 30.24 30.01
N THR A 446 -17.28 30.73 28.76
CA THR A 446 -16.93 29.91 27.59
C THR A 446 -15.43 29.66 27.50
N SER A 447 -14.61 30.61 27.97
CA SER A 447 -13.15 30.49 28.01
C SER A 447 -12.64 29.59 29.14
N GLU A 448 -13.42 29.45 30.21
CA GLU A 448 -13.14 28.54 31.33
C GLU A 448 -13.49 27.07 31.01
N ASN A 449 -14.17 26.81 29.89
CA ASN A 449 -14.54 25.46 29.51
C ASN A 449 -13.31 24.67 29.04
N GLU A 450 -12.96 23.61 29.77
CA GLU A 450 -11.81 22.74 29.47
C GLU A 450 -11.83 22.18 28.05
N GLN A 451 -13.01 21.89 27.50
CA GLN A 451 -13.17 21.41 26.13
C GLN A 451 -12.86 22.48 25.08
N TYR A 452 -13.09 23.74 25.41
CA TYR A 452 -12.82 24.89 24.55
C TYR A 452 -11.33 25.24 24.52
N LEU A 453 -10.65 25.12 25.67
CA LEU A 453 -9.20 25.35 25.81
C LEU A 453 -8.36 24.38 24.96
N CYS A 454 -8.82 23.15 24.76
CA CYS A 454 -8.16 22.17 23.88
C CYS A 454 -8.06 22.60 22.40
N ILE A 455 -8.83 23.61 21.95
CA ILE A 455 -8.95 24.01 20.54
C ILE A 455 -8.09 25.25 20.21
N CYS A 456 -7.78 26.12 21.18
CA CYS A 456 -7.10 27.40 20.93
C CYS A 456 -5.64 27.39 21.43
N PRO A 457 -4.63 27.22 20.54
CA PRO A 457 -3.22 27.29 20.94
C PRO A 457 -2.65 28.72 21.00
N ALA A 458 -3.46 29.78 20.98
CA ALA A 458 -2.97 31.17 20.96
C ALA A 458 -3.25 31.90 22.30
N PRO A 459 -2.27 32.65 22.85
CA PRO A 459 -2.44 33.37 24.10
C PRO A 459 -3.39 34.55 23.89
N VAL A 460 -4.43 34.61 24.70
CA VAL A 460 -5.38 35.71 24.77
C VAL A 460 -4.63 36.96 25.25
N ARG A 461 -4.43 37.96 24.38
CA ARG A 461 -4.22 39.33 24.84
C ARG A 461 -5.58 39.93 25.10
N PHE A 462 -5.89 40.12 26.38
CA PHE A 462 -7.01 40.95 26.79
C PHE A 462 -6.75 42.38 26.31
N ALA A 463 -7.64 42.90 25.46
CA ALA A 463 -7.76 44.35 25.29
C ALA A 463 -8.56 44.85 26.48
N ASN A 464 -7.96 45.75 27.27
CA ASN A 464 -8.64 46.50 28.33
C ASN A 464 -9.78 47.35 27.76
#